data_AF-A0A2G9YNY6-F1
#
_entry.id   AF-A0A2G9YNY6-F1
#
_cell.length_a   1.000
_cell.length_b   1.000
_cell.length_c   1.000
_cell.angle_alpha   90.00
_cell.angle_beta   90.00
_cell.angle_gamma   90.00
#
_symmetry.space_group_name_H-M   'P 1'
#
loop_
_entity.id
_entity.type
_entity.pdbx_description
1 polymer ?
#
loop_
_entity_poly.entity_id
_entity_poly.type
_entity_poly.pdbx_seq_one_letter_code
_entity_poly.pdbx_strand_id
1 'polypeptide(L)'
;MVKLFKRLNFKYWVVIIAVLLCCPYFLYALPDGESIIEGTATFDRSEPNTLKINTSSDKLIVEYTGFNISTNESVFFIQPSANSVALNRVTGSSISDISGLLSANGIIYLINPNGINISPNARIDVAALVASTLNISNADFLSGKFDFYKVLGKNGYIVNQGNIIVRNGGFVALLSQAIENKGSIIANLGTVVLASGEKMTLALDDLNEISVVIDEAVKDVVLGPNGEKVLSAVKNSGTITANGGKVILTAKVLNNVFDYAINNTGIIEAKSVVNKNGLIELVASGAPIVNTGTLNAGTVKVDAKDTIFINKGKVIAGAESTVDASGKIAILANTLVQGGLISADKLVTIEAEDISVVLDYTPLAMEIDPVLNTSPGVIIQAPQVKIIARQFGSSAAPLNINAALTYINRTQGDINI
;
A
#
# COMPACT_ATOMS: atom_id res chain seq x y z
N MET A 1 1.19 59.76 42.59
CA MET A 1 1.62 59.35 41.23
C MET A 1 0.40 59.15 40.31
N VAL A 2 -0.55 60.10 40.29
CA VAL A 2 -1.89 59.97 39.65
C VAL A 2 -2.21 61.18 38.76
N LYS A 3 -1.21 61.74 38.06
CA LYS A 3 -1.41 62.91 37.18
C LYS A 3 -0.57 62.84 35.89
N LEU A 4 -0.53 61.70 35.22
CA LEU A 4 0.09 61.59 33.88
C LEU A 4 -0.76 60.85 32.83
N PHE A 5 -2.09 60.80 33.02
CA PHE A 5 -3.02 60.31 31.99
C PHE A 5 -4.08 61.38 31.71
N LYS A 6 -3.67 62.50 31.10
CA LYS A 6 -4.60 63.44 30.47
C LYS A 6 -4.24 63.54 28.99
N ARG A 7 -5.23 63.19 28.16
CA ARG A 7 -5.32 63.38 26.70
C ARG A 7 -4.43 62.47 25.85
N LEU A 8 -4.75 61.17 25.81
CA LEU A 8 -4.71 60.46 24.53
C LEU A 8 -6.13 60.52 23.95
N ASN A 9 -6.30 61.22 22.82
CA ASN A 9 -7.59 61.30 22.13
C ASN A 9 -8.10 59.89 21.81
N PHE A 10 -9.42 59.66 21.95
CA PHE A 10 -10.11 58.42 21.58
C PHE A 10 -9.75 57.92 20.17
N LYS A 11 -9.43 58.86 19.24
CA LYS A 11 -8.92 58.56 17.90
C LYS A 11 -7.61 57.75 17.87
N TYR A 12 -6.71 57.92 18.85
CA TYR A 12 -5.46 57.15 18.92
C TYR A 12 -5.67 55.72 19.43
N TRP A 13 -6.69 55.48 20.28
CA TRP A 13 -7.05 54.12 20.70
C TRP A 13 -7.65 53.30 19.56
N VAL A 14 -8.47 53.93 18.70
CA VAL A 14 -9.01 53.28 17.49
C VAL A 14 -7.91 52.92 16.50
N VAL A 15 -6.89 53.78 16.34
CA VAL A 15 -5.73 53.49 15.47
C VAL A 15 -4.83 52.40 16.07
N ILE A 16 -4.61 52.36 17.38
CA ILE A 16 -3.81 51.30 18.03
C ILE A 16 -4.51 49.94 17.97
N ILE A 17 -5.83 49.89 18.17
CA ILE A 17 -6.62 48.63 18.04
C ILE A 17 -6.70 48.18 16.56
N ALA A 18 -6.83 49.11 15.61
CA ALA A 18 -6.83 48.79 14.18
C ALA A 18 -5.45 48.33 13.65
N VAL A 19 -4.35 48.82 14.23
CA VAL A 19 -2.98 48.37 13.89
C VAL A 19 -2.65 47.02 14.52
N LEU A 20 -3.18 46.70 15.71
CA LEU A 20 -3.07 45.36 16.33
C LEU A 20 -3.90 44.29 15.62
N LEU A 21 -4.99 44.66 14.92
CA LEU A 21 -5.80 43.78 14.07
C LEU A 21 -5.26 43.62 12.63
N CYS A 22 -4.21 44.34 12.26
CA CYS A 22 -3.61 44.33 10.92
C CYS A 22 -2.24 43.63 10.90
N CYS A 23 -1.96 42.76 11.88
CA CYS A 23 -0.88 41.80 11.75
C CYS A 23 -1.41 40.65 10.89
N PRO A 24 -0.93 40.44 9.65
CA PRO A 24 -1.30 39.25 8.90
C PRO A 24 -0.77 38.04 9.68
N TYR A 25 -1.65 37.37 10.42
CA TYR A 25 -1.38 36.01 10.85
C TYR A 25 -1.33 35.19 9.57
N PHE A 26 -0.13 34.86 9.12
CA PHE A 26 0.02 33.79 8.14
C PHE A 26 -0.43 32.51 8.86
N LEU A 27 -1.69 32.11 8.67
CA LEU A 27 -2.14 30.77 9.00
C LEU A 27 -1.46 29.83 8.00
N TYR A 28 -0.33 29.27 8.41
CA TYR A 28 0.30 28.16 7.70
C TYR A 28 -0.48 26.87 7.98
N ALA A 29 -0.54 25.97 7.01
CA ALA A 29 -1.17 24.65 7.22
C ALA A 29 -0.22 23.65 7.90
N LEU A 30 1.04 24.04 8.13
CA LEU A 30 2.06 23.26 8.85
C LEU A 30 1.49 22.60 10.12
N PRO A 31 2.07 21.47 10.57
CA PRO A 31 1.62 20.78 11.77
C PRO A 31 1.49 21.71 12.98
N ASP A 32 0.41 21.57 13.74
CA ASP A 32 0.01 22.47 14.81
C ASP A 32 -0.55 21.74 16.04
N GLY A 33 -0.58 22.47 17.16
CA GLY A 33 -1.03 21.94 18.45
C GLY A 33 -0.17 20.78 18.94
N GLU A 34 1.15 20.83 18.69
CA GLU A 34 2.07 19.76 19.08
C GLU A 34 2.16 19.57 20.61
N SER A 35 2.18 18.32 21.03
CA SER A 35 2.42 17.89 22.41
C SER A 35 3.36 16.70 22.41
N ILE A 36 4.56 16.86 22.98
CA ILE A 36 5.51 15.75 23.11
C ILE A 36 5.04 14.84 24.23
N ILE A 37 4.81 13.56 23.91
CA ILE A 37 4.38 12.53 24.87
C ILE A 37 5.58 11.72 25.36
N GLU A 38 6.56 11.47 24.49
CA GLU A 38 7.78 10.71 24.82
C GLU A 38 8.95 11.21 23.96
N GLY A 39 10.16 11.21 24.52
CA GLY A 39 11.37 11.69 23.85
C GLY A 39 11.55 13.21 23.93
N THR A 40 12.49 13.73 23.13
CA THR A 40 12.87 15.14 23.16
C THR A 40 13.00 15.69 21.75
N ALA A 41 12.29 16.80 21.48
CA ALA A 41 12.33 17.50 20.21
C ALA A 41 12.12 19.01 20.38
N THR A 42 12.59 19.79 19.39
CA THR A 42 12.31 21.22 19.26
C THR A 42 11.68 21.50 17.90
N PHE A 43 10.71 22.42 17.87
CA PHE A 43 9.97 22.81 16.67
C PHE A 43 10.40 24.21 16.23
N ASP A 44 11.25 24.27 15.22
CA ASP A 44 11.77 25.53 14.66
C ASP A 44 10.93 25.96 13.45
N ARG A 45 10.27 27.11 13.60
CA ARG A 45 9.45 27.79 12.58
C ARG A 45 10.02 29.17 12.23
N SER A 46 11.33 29.37 12.38
CA SER A 46 12.00 30.65 12.10
C SER A 46 12.02 30.99 10.60
N GLU A 47 11.99 29.98 9.74
CA GLU A 47 11.90 30.11 8.29
C GLU A 47 10.42 30.06 7.82
N PRO A 48 9.97 31.01 6.97
CA PRO A 48 8.61 30.96 6.41
C PRO A 48 8.31 29.64 5.68
N ASN A 49 7.07 29.16 5.81
CA ASN A 49 6.60 27.91 5.20
C ASN A 49 7.39 26.65 5.59
N THR A 50 8.25 26.73 6.61
CA THR A 50 9.13 25.61 6.98
C THR A 50 8.99 25.29 8.46
N LEU A 51 8.84 24.01 8.77
CA LEU A 51 8.93 23.48 10.12
C LEU A 51 10.10 22.49 10.18
N LYS A 52 11.11 22.79 11.00
CA LYS A 52 12.21 21.87 11.31
C LYS A 52 11.97 21.27 12.70
N ILE A 53 11.88 19.95 12.75
CA ILE A 53 11.69 19.18 13.98
C ILE A 53 13.03 18.51 14.28
N ASN A 54 13.79 19.12 15.19
CA ASN A 54 15.08 18.58 15.63
C ASN A 54 14.81 17.66 16.81
N THR A 55 15.14 16.38 16.66
CA THR A 55 14.93 15.35 17.69
C THR A 55 16.28 14.93 18.26
N SER A 56 16.36 14.77 19.58
CA SER A 56 17.58 14.34 20.26
C SER A 56 17.46 12.95 20.89
N SER A 57 16.27 12.36 20.89
CA SER A 57 16.01 10.98 21.31
C SER A 57 15.83 10.04 20.11
N ASP A 58 16.20 8.77 20.27
CA ASP A 58 16.02 7.76 19.21
C ASP A 58 14.56 7.37 18.95
N LYS A 59 13.71 7.50 19.98
CA LYS A 59 12.25 7.37 19.85
C LYS A 59 11.61 8.68 20.26
N LEU A 60 10.64 9.13 19.47
CA LEU A 60 9.83 10.30 19.74
C LEU A 60 8.35 9.96 19.53
N ILE A 61 7.50 10.43 20.43
CA ILE A 61 6.04 10.43 20.24
C ILE A 61 5.56 11.88 20.38
N VAL A 62 4.93 12.39 19.33
CA VAL A 62 4.28 13.70 19.32
C VAL A 62 2.83 13.54 18.90
N GLU A 63 1.94 14.15 19.67
CA GLU A 63 0.54 14.32 19.31
C GLU A 63 0.31 15.71 18.72
N TYR A 64 -0.55 15.80 17.71
CA TYR A 64 -0.88 17.03 17.01
C TYR A 64 -2.39 17.23 16.95
N THR A 65 -2.82 18.48 16.99
CA THR A 65 -4.22 18.81 16.66
C THR A 65 -4.46 18.62 15.16
N GLY A 66 -3.52 19.06 14.32
CA GLY A 66 -3.52 18.83 12.89
C GLY A 66 -2.10 18.58 12.37
N PHE A 67 -1.99 17.78 11.32
CA PHE A 67 -0.72 17.54 10.61
C PHE A 67 -0.99 17.65 9.11
N ASN A 68 -0.80 18.86 8.56
CA ASN A 68 -0.90 19.12 7.13
C ASN A 68 0.39 19.80 6.63
N ILE A 69 0.60 19.77 5.32
CA ILE A 69 1.74 20.43 4.66
C ILE A 69 1.23 20.96 3.31
N SER A 70 1.02 22.26 3.15
CA SER A 70 0.55 22.85 1.88
C SER A 70 1.60 22.76 0.76
N THR A 71 1.21 22.99 -0.50
CA THR A 71 2.07 22.86 -1.71
C THR A 71 3.42 23.60 -1.65
N ASN A 72 3.53 24.69 -0.90
CA ASN A 72 4.77 25.47 -0.77
C ASN A 72 5.40 25.36 0.64
N GLU A 73 4.92 24.42 1.44
CA GLU A 73 5.38 24.18 2.80
C GLU A 73 6.29 22.95 2.87
N SER A 74 7.18 22.94 3.86
CA SER A 74 8.12 21.86 4.10
C SER A 74 8.22 21.52 5.57
N VAL A 75 8.17 20.22 5.88
CA VAL A 75 8.45 19.68 7.21
C VAL A 75 9.70 18.82 7.13
N PHE A 76 10.71 19.15 7.94
CA PHE A 76 11.96 18.42 8.03
C PHE A 76 12.10 17.80 9.42
N PHE A 77 12.24 16.48 9.49
CA PHE A 77 12.66 15.78 10.70
C PHE A 77 14.16 15.55 10.65
N ILE A 78 14.86 16.11 11.64
CA ILE A 78 16.30 15.96 11.82
C ILE A 78 16.51 15.07 13.04
N GLN A 79 16.79 13.80 12.77
CA GLN A 79 16.86 12.73 13.76
C GLN A 79 18.30 12.27 14.03
N PRO A 80 18.61 11.68 15.20
CA PRO A 80 19.96 11.26 15.55
C PRO A 80 20.59 10.29 14.54
N SER A 81 19.79 9.39 13.97
CA SER A 81 20.24 8.41 12.98
C SER A 81 19.13 8.01 12.01
N ALA A 82 19.48 7.23 10.98
CA ALA A 82 18.51 6.66 10.06
C ALA A 82 17.60 5.58 10.68
N ASN A 83 17.96 5.09 11.86
CA ASN A 83 17.17 4.09 12.62
C ASN A 83 16.30 4.75 13.69
N SER A 84 16.50 6.04 13.96
CA SER A 84 15.67 6.78 14.91
C SER A 84 14.25 6.92 14.35
N VAL A 85 13.24 6.92 15.22
CA VAL A 85 11.83 6.83 14.84
C VAL A 85 11.00 7.93 15.52
N ALA A 86 10.17 8.61 14.72
CA ALA A 86 9.23 9.61 15.21
C ALA A 86 7.78 9.20 14.89
N LEU A 87 6.98 9.01 15.94
CA LEU A 87 5.54 8.79 15.86
C LEU A 87 4.81 10.12 15.96
N ASN A 88 4.11 10.47 14.89
CA ASN A 88 3.29 11.66 14.77
C ASN A 88 1.83 11.22 14.76
N ARG A 89 1.09 11.51 15.83
CA ARG A 89 -0.31 11.11 15.98
C ARG A 89 -1.22 12.32 15.94
N VAL A 90 -2.15 12.35 15.00
CA VAL A 90 -3.20 13.36 14.95
C VAL A 90 -4.34 12.95 15.87
N THR A 91 -4.66 13.80 16.84
CA THR A 91 -5.75 13.60 17.80
C THR A 91 -6.97 14.47 17.52
N GLY A 92 -6.83 15.46 16.62
CA GLY A 92 -7.94 16.28 16.12
C GLY A 92 -8.88 15.53 15.17
N SER A 93 -9.81 16.27 14.56
CA SER A 93 -10.87 15.72 13.71
C SER A 93 -10.59 15.82 12.20
N SER A 94 -9.56 16.55 11.80
CA SER A 94 -9.19 16.73 10.39
C SER A 94 -8.36 15.56 9.86
N ILE A 95 -8.49 15.32 8.55
CA ILE A 95 -7.54 14.48 7.81
C ILE A 95 -6.17 15.16 7.76
N SER A 96 -5.14 14.37 7.46
CA SER A 96 -3.82 14.90 7.13
C SER A 96 -3.72 15.11 5.62
N ASP A 97 -3.63 16.36 5.17
CA ASP A 97 -3.40 16.72 3.77
C ASP A 97 -1.94 17.13 3.55
N ILE A 98 -1.20 16.28 2.84
CA ILE A 98 0.21 16.43 2.52
C ILE A 98 0.30 16.82 1.04
N SER A 99 0.42 18.12 0.79
CA SER A 99 0.56 18.73 -0.53
C SER A 99 1.97 19.24 -0.81
N GLY A 100 2.79 19.47 0.21
CA GLY A 100 4.18 19.94 0.11
C GLY A 100 5.22 18.84 0.31
N LEU A 101 6.30 19.19 1.00
CA LEU A 101 7.44 18.31 1.28
C LEU A 101 7.43 17.81 2.73
N LEU A 102 7.46 16.49 2.91
CA LEU A 102 7.86 15.85 4.16
C LEU A 102 9.20 15.16 3.96
N SER A 103 10.24 15.57 4.69
CA SER A 103 11.56 14.96 4.60
C SER A 103 12.09 14.55 5.97
N ALA A 104 12.72 13.38 6.05
CA ALA A 104 13.34 12.88 7.28
C ALA A 104 14.58 12.06 6.97
N ASN A 105 15.63 12.19 7.78
CA ASN A 105 16.77 11.27 7.68
C ASN A 105 16.50 9.92 8.36
N GLY A 106 15.46 9.81 9.20
CA GLY A 106 15.05 8.60 9.92
C GLY A 106 13.65 8.10 9.53
N ILE A 107 13.04 7.33 10.45
CA ILE A 107 11.77 6.63 10.24
C ILE A 107 10.61 7.49 10.74
N ILE A 108 9.57 7.66 9.92
CA ILE A 108 8.37 8.42 10.25
C ILE A 108 7.17 7.49 10.36
N TYR A 109 6.44 7.60 11.47
CA TYR A 109 5.10 7.07 11.64
C TYR A 109 4.13 8.26 11.61
N LEU A 110 3.19 8.28 10.66
CA LEU A 110 2.11 9.26 10.58
C LEU A 110 0.78 8.55 10.82
N ILE A 111 0.18 8.81 11.98
CA ILE A 111 -1.05 8.16 12.45
C ILE A 111 -2.18 9.18 12.44
N ASN A 112 -3.17 9.01 11.57
CA ASN A 112 -4.37 9.84 11.56
C ASN A 112 -5.62 9.00 11.27
N PRO A 113 -6.42 8.66 12.29
CA PRO A 113 -7.65 7.88 12.12
C PRO A 113 -8.72 8.54 11.25
N ASN A 114 -8.63 9.84 10.99
CA ASN A 114 -9.57 10.53 10.11
C ASN A 114 -9.28 10.28 8.62
N GLY A 115 -8.02 10.02 8.27
CA GLY A 115 -7.57 9.82 6.89
C GLY A 115 -6.28 10.56 6.58
N ILE A 116 -5.59 10.12 5.53
CA ILE A 116 -4.33 10.70 5.05
C ILE A 116 -4.44 10.87 3.52
N ASN A 117 -4.28 12.10 3.05
CA ASN A 117 -4.23 12.44 1.64
C ASN A 117 -2.83 12.97 1.29
N ILE A 118 -2.17 12.35 0.32
CA ILE A 118 -0.91 12.84 -0.24
C ILE A 118 -1.23 13.35 -1.63
N SER A 119 -1.35 14.68 -1.75
CA SER A 119 -1.85 15.36 -2.94
C SER A 119 -0.88 15.25 -4.13
N PRO A 120 -1.36 15.55 -5.36
CA PRO A 120 -0.49 15.63 -6.54
C PRO A 120 0.70 16.56 -6.30
N ASN A 121 1.88 16.18 -6.79
CA ASN A 121 3.16 16.88 -6.63
C ASN A 121 3.74 16.90 -5.20
N ALA A 122 3.03 16.40 -4.19
CA ALA A 122 3.60 16.22 -2.86
C ALA A 122 4.78 15.24 -2.91
N ARG A 123 5.77 15.44 -2.03
CA ARG A 123 6.94 14.57 -1.92
C ARG A 123 7.12 14.17 -0.46
N ILE A 124 7.20 12.87 -0.24
CA ILE A 124 7.67 12.27 1.02
C ILE A 124 9.02 11.62 0.74
N ASP A 125 10.07 12.06 1.45
CA ASP A 125 11.45 11.59 1.30
C ASP A 125 12.04 11.25 2.66
N VAL A 126 12.00 9.96 3.03
CA VAL A 126 12.31 9.50 4.39
C VAL A 126 13.17 8.23 4.39
N ALA A 127 13.74 7.82 5.54
CA ALA A 127 14.43 6.53 5.60
C ALA A 127 13.45 5.35 5.51
N ALA A 128 12.31 5.47 6.20
CA ALA A 128 11.16 4.58 6.08
C ALA A 128 9.88 5.29 6.54
N LEU A 129 8.73 4.82 6.07
CA LEU A 129 7.41 5.40 6.34
C LEU A 129 6.43 4.33 6.83
N VAL A 130 5.74 4.61 7.92
CA VAL A 130 4.45 4.01 8.26
C VAL A 130 3.40 5.10 8.24
N ALA A 131 2.42 5.02 7.34
CA ALA A 131 1.26 5.90 7.35
C ALA A 131 0.02 5.07 7.66
N SER A 132 -0.74 5.45 8.68
CA SER A 132 -1.87 4.65 9.14
C SER A 132 -3.07 5.46 9.58
N THR A 133 -4.26 4.92 9.28
CA THR A 133 -5.53 5.35 9.87
C THR A 133 -5.94 4.43 11.03
N LEU A 134 -5.22 3.34 11.25
CA LEU A 134 -5.27 2.58 12.49
C LEU A 134 -4.36 3.24 13.52
N ASN A 135 -4.69 3.08 14.79
CA ASN A 135 -3.87 3.59 15.88
C ASN A 135 -2.98 2.50 16.46
N ILE A 136 -1.90 2.90 17.13
CA ILE A 136 -1.01 2.05 17.92
C ILE A 136 -0.85 2.69 19.30
N SER A 137 -0.82 1.88 20.35
CA SER A 137 -0.62 2.40 21.71
C SER A 137 0.82 2.89 21.91
N ASN A 138 1.03 3.85 22.80
CA ASN A 138 2.39 4.30 23.13
C ASN A 138 3.25 3.16 23.68
N ALA A 139 2.67 2.29 24.50
CA ALA A 139 3.37 1.16 25.09
C ALA A 139 3.81 0.13 24.02
N ASP A 140 2.92 -0.20 23.08
CA ASP A 140 3.21 -1.09 21.96
C ASP A 140 4.34 -0.51 21.08
N PHE A 141 4.24 0.77 20.70
CA PHE A 141 5.30 1.45 19.94
C PHE A 141 6.66 1.46 20.66
N LEU A 142 6.67 1.78 21.96
CA LEU A 142 7.92 1.86 22.73
C LEU A 142 8.55 0.49 22.96
N SER A 143 7.75 -0.56 23.09
CA SER A 143 8.20 -1.95 23.24
C SER A 143 8.56 -2.63 21.91
N GLY A 144 8.35 -1.97 20.77
CA GLY A 144 8.62 -2.56 19.44
C GLY A 144 7.57 -3.59 19.01
N LYS A 145 6.39 -3.57 19.62
CA LYS A 145 5.25 -4.41 19.27
C LYS A 145 4.33 -3.59 18.38
N PHE A 146 4.34 -3.82 17.07
CA PHE A 146 3.61 -2.96 16.14
C PHE A 146 2.20 -3.47 15.85
N ASP A 147 1.36 -3.49 16.90
CA ASP A 147 -0.05 -3.83 16.82
C ASP A 147 -0.89 -2.58 16.56
N PHE A 148 -1.60 -2.59 15.44
CA PHE A 148 -2.48 -1.51 15.03
C PHE A 148 -3.94 -1.92 15.15
N TYR A 149 -4.79 -0.96 15.55
CA TYR A 149 -6.21 -1.18 15.77
C TYR A 149 -7.06 0.00 15.28
N LYS A 150 -8.26 -0.29 14.80
CA LYS A 150 -9.25 0.70 14.38
C LYS A 150 -9.73 1.50 15.59
N VAL A 151 -9.76 2.83 15.45
CA VAL A 151 -10.42 3.70 16.42
C VAL A 151 -11.92 3.62 16.21
N LEU A 152 -12.68 3.43 17.30
CA LEU A 152 -14.13 3.29 17.23
C LEU A 152 -14.78 4.50 16.54
N GLY A 153 -15.70 4.24 15.61
CA GLY A 153 -16.37 5.28 14.83
C GLY A 153 -15.52 5.94 13.74
N LYS A 154 -14.30 5.43 13.48
CA LYS A 154 -13.43 5.90 12.39
C LYS A 154 -13.28 4.82 11.32
N ASN A 155 -13.51 5.20 10.06
CA ASN A 155 -13.25 4.40 8.87
C ASN A 155 -12.38 5.26 7.95
N GLY A 156 -11.08 5.27 8.24
CA GLY A 156 -10.14 6.12 7.53
C GLY A 156 -9.80 5.56 6.15
N TYR A 157 -9.33 6.46 5.30
CA TYR A 157 -8.76 6.13 4.00
C TYR A 157 -7.35 6.72 3.88
N ILE A 158 -6.51 6.09 3.06
CA ILE A 158 -5.24 6.66 2.62
C ILE A 158 -5.29 6.81 1.10
N VAL A 159 -5.04 8.01 0.60
CA VAL A 159 -4.91 8.27 -0.85
C VAL A 159 -3.53 8.84 -1.12
N ASN A 160 -2.74 8.15 -1.94
CA ASN A 160 -1.47 8.68 -2.46
C ASN A 160 -1.61 9.10 -3.93
N GLN A 161 -1.49 10.39 -4.20
CA GLN A 161 -1.39 11.00 -5.54
C GLN A 161 -0.03 11.63 -5.80
N GLY A 162 0.84 11.70 -4.78
CA GLY A 162 2.17 12.28 -4.85
C GLY A 162 3.26 11.22 -5.04
N ASN A 163 4.46 11.55 -4.56
CA ASN A 163 5.65 10.69 -4.65
C ASN A 163 6.13 10.33 -3.25
N ILE A 164 6.10 9.04 -2.92
CA ILE A 164 6.70 8.50 -1.70
C ILE A 164 8.00 7.82 -2.10
N ILE A 165 9.12 8.32 -1.58
CA ILE A 165 10.45 7.79 -1.82
C ILE A 165 11.07 7.47 -0.48
N VAL A 166 11.56 6.25 -0.33
CA VAL A 166 12.36 5.85 0.82
C VAL A 166 13.78 5.49 0.42
N ARG A 167 14.70 5.58 1.37
CA ARG A 167 16.09 5.16 1.16
C ARG A 167 16.13 3.70 0.69
N ASN A 168 17.16 3.34 -0.11
CA ASN A 168 17.41 1.94 -0.45
C ASN A 168 17.48 1.05 0.81
N GLY A 169 16.76 -0.07 0.81
CA GLY A 169 16.62 -0.94 1.98
C GLY A 169 15.66 -0.44 3.06
N GLY A 170 15.04 0.72 2.87
CA GLY A 170 13.95 1.24 3.70
C GLY A 170 12.61 0.58 3.38
N PHE A 171 11.54 1.09 3.96
CA PHE A 171 10.20 0.55 3.72
C PHE A 171 9.09 1.59 3.74
N VAL A 172 7.97 1.23 3.11
CA VAL A 172 6.70 1.96 3.19
C VAL A 172 5.61 1.00 3.63
N ALA A 173 4.90 1.31 4.71
CA ALA A 173 3.71 0.59 5.14
C ALA A 173 2.50 1.54 5.20
N LEU A 174 1.52 1.32 4.33
CA LEU A 174 0.23 2.00 4.36
C LEU A 174 -0.80 1.07 4.99
N LEU A 175 -1.33 1.45 6.16
CA LEU A 175 -2.17 0.59 7.00
C LEU A 175 -3.53 1.28 7.26
N SER A 176 -4.62 0.83 6.65
CA SER A 176 -5.90 1.55 6.69
C SER A 176 -7.08 0.67 6.33
N GLN A 177 -8.33 1.06 6.61
CA GLN A 177 -9.48 0.32 6.10
C GLN A 177 -9.58 0.40 4.57
N ALA A 178 -9.27 1.55 3.97
CA ALA A 178 -9.14 1.68 2.51
C ALA A 178 -7.86 2.42 2.10
N ILE A 179 -7.25 1.99 1.00
CA ILE A 179 -6.00 2.55 0.46
C ILE A 179 -6.10 2.68 -1.06
N GLU A 180 -5.75 3.85 -1.61
CA GLU A 180 -5.62 4.07 -3.05
C GLU A 180 -4.27 4.72 -3.39
N ASN A 181 -3.43 4.02 -4.17
CA ASN A 181 -2.22 4.58 -4.77
C ASN A 181 -2.49 4.97 -6.24
N LYS A 182 -2.52 6.27 -6.52
CA LYS A 182 -2.54 6.89 -7.85
C LYS A 182 -1.17 7.45 -8.26
N GLY A 183 -0.34 7.79 -7.28
CA GLY A 183 0.99 8.36 -7.46
C GLY A 183 2.08 7.30 -7.59
N SER A 184 3.26 7.61 -7.07
CA SER A 184 4.42 6.72 -7.09
C SER A 184 4.89 6.37 -5.68
N ILE A 185 5.27 5.11 -5.49
CA ILE A 185 5.94 4.61 -4.28
C ILE A 185 7.23 3.89 -4.69
N ILE A 186 8.38 4.33 -4.17
CA ILE A 186 9.70 3.78 -4.51
C ILE A 186 10.43 3.36 -3.24
N ALA A 187 10.74 2.05 -3.13
CA ALA A 187 11.48 1.44 -2.02
C ALA A 187 12.44 0.34 -2.52
N ASN A 188 13.42 0.71 -3.36
CA ASN A 188 14.38 -0.24 -3.92
C ASN A 188 15.18 -0.96 -2.82
N LEU A 189 15.48 -2.24 -3.01
CA LEU A 189 16.10 -3.15 -2.04
C LEU A 189 15.33 -3.25 -0.70
N GLY A 190 14.12 -2.69 -0.64
CA GLY A 190 13.30 -2.52 0.55
C GLY A 190 11.94 -3.20 0.42
N THR A 191 10.96 -2.76 1.20
CA THR A 191 9.62 -3.33 1.16
C THR A 191 8.53 -2.26 1.06
N VAL A 192 7.54 -2.48 0.20
CA VAL A 192 6.28 -1.71 0.20
C VAL A 192 5.14 -2.62 0.65
N VAL A 193 4.36 -2.18 1.63
CA VAL A 193 3.17 -2.86 2.11
C VAL A 193 1.96 -1.94 2.05
N LEU A 194 0.90 -2.39 1.38
CA LEU A 194 -0.43 -1.77 1.43
C LEU A 194 -1.38 -2.78 2.04
N ALA A 195 -1.85 -2.52 3.25
CA ALA A 195 -2.58 -3.52 4.02
C ALA A 195 -3.91 -2.98 4.58
N SER A 196 -5.00 -3.71 4.26
CA SER A 196 -6.37 -3.32 4.62
C SER A 196 -7.04 -4.26 5.62
N GLY A 197 -7.41 -3.70 6.78
CA GLY A 197 -8.04 -4.39 7.90
C GLY A 197 -8.45 -3.44 9.04
N GLU A 198 -9.05 -3.98 10.09
CA GLU A 198 -9.40 -3.22 11.31
C GLU A 198 -8.42 -3.47 12.47
N LYS A 199 -7.68 -4.57 12.43
CA LYS A 199 -6.63 -4.90 13.39
C LYS A 199 -5.55 -5.71 12.69
N MET A 200 -4.30 -5.33 12.91
CA MET A 200 -3.17 -5.97 12.25
C MET A 200 -1.88 -5.80 13.03
N THR A 201 -0.99 -6.78 12.89
CA THR A 201 0.37 -6.73 13.43
C THR A 201 1.34 -6.57 12.27
N LEU A 202 2.22 -5.57 12.40
CA LEU A 202 3.40 -5.39 11.56
C LEU A 202 4.58 -6.04 12.28
N ALA A 203 5.20 -7.05 11.69
CA ALA A 203 6.43 -7.62 12.21
C ALA A 203 7.61 -7.17 11.35
N LEU A 204 8.66 -6.73 12.03
CA LEU A 204 9.98 -6.44 11.49
C LEU A 204 10.91 -7.53 12.04
N ASP A 205 11.45 -8.38 11.19
CA ASP A 205 12.44 -9.37 11.63
C ASP A 205 13.85 -8.75 11.74
N ASP A 206 14.80 -9.53 12.27
CA ASP A 206 16.20 -9.11 12.46
C ASP A 206 16.94 -8.81 11.14
N LEU A 207 16.34 -9.16 10.00
CA LEU A 207 16.83 -8.88 8.64
C LEU A 207 16.10 -7.69 7.99
N ASN A 208 15.27 -6.97 8.77
CA ASN A 208 14.36 -5.92 8.31
C ASN A 208 13.35 -6.39 7.25
N GLU A 209 13.01 -7.68 7.20
CA GLU A 209 11.88 -8.15 6.41
C GLU A 209 10.58 -7.77 7.13
N ILE A 210 9.69 -7.17 6.37
CA ILE A 210 8.37 -6.79 6.85
C ILE A 210 7.38 -7.89 6.52
N SER A 211 6.61 -8.28 7.53
CA SER A 211 5.39 -9.05 7.35
C SER A 211 4.22 -8.36 8.03
N VAL A 212 3.03 -8.57 7.49
CA VAL A 212 1.78 -8.05 8.04
C VAL A 212 0.80 -9.18 8.20
N VAL A 213 0.18 -9.26 9.38
CA VAL A 213 -0.90 -10.19 9.68
C VAL A 213 -2.16 -9.38 9.97
N ILE A 214 -3.27 -9.71 9.31
CA ILE A 214 -4.55 -9.03 9.52
C ILE A 214 -5.45 -9.89 10.41
N ASP A 215 -5.62 -9.47 11.65
CA ASP A 215 -6.43 -10.16 12.65
C ASP A 215 -7.92 -9.93 12.40
N GLU A 216 -8.32 -8.68 12.18
CA GLU A 216 -9.72 -8.30 12.00
C GLU A 216 -10.00 -7.71 10.62
N ALA A 217 -11.04 -8.23 9.99
CA ALA A 217 -11.49 -7.78 8.68
C ALA A 217 -12.16 -6.40 8.75
N VAL A 218 -12.13 -5.65 7.64
CA VAL A 218 -12.98 -4.46 7.48
C VAL A 218 -14.46 -4.87 7.45
N LYS A 219 -15.25 -4.35 8.39
CA LYS A 219 -16.66 -4.72 8.58
C LYS A 219 -17.64 -3.68 8.04
N ASP A 220 -17.23 -2.42 8.04
CA ASP A 220 -18.10 -1.28 7.70
C ASP A 220 -17.75 -0.68 6.34
N VAL A 221 -18.73 -0.03 5.72
CA VAL A 221 -18.51 0.77 4.50
C VAL A 221 -17.53 1.91 4.80
N VAL A 222 -16.53 2.05 3.92
CA VAL A 222 -15.58 3.16 3.93
C VAL A 222 -16.01 4.20 2.90
N LEU A 223 -16.03 5.47 3.30
CA LEU A 223 -16.31 6.60 2.41
C LEU A 223 -15.00 7.29 2.05
N GLY A 224 -14.83 7.61 0.77
CA GLY A 224 -13.67 8.34 0.28
C GLY A 224 -13.73 9.84 0.61
N PRO A 225 -12.72 10.61 0.18
CA PRO A 225 -12.68 12.07 0.39
C PRO A 225 -13.89 12.82 -0.16
N ASN A 226 -14.52 12.29 -1.22
CA ASN A 226 -15.71 12.86 -1.86
C ASN A 226 -17.04 12.42 -1.20
N GLY A 227 -16.98 11.63 -0.13
CA GLY A 227 -18.16 11.08 0.54
C GLY A 227 -18.80 9.88 -0.16
N GLU A 228 -18.20 9.38 -1.24
CA GLU A 228 -18.71 8.21 -1.96
C GLU A 228 -18.16 6.91 -1.39
N LYS A 229 -18.89 5.80 -1.59
CA LYS A 229 -18.43 4.47 -1.23
C LYS A 229 -17.12 4.14 -1.95
N VAL A 230 -16.10 3.74 -1.20
CA VAL A 230 -14.88 3.18 -1.78
C VAL A 230 -15.17 1.74 -2.22
N LEU A 231 -14.85 1.42 -3.48
CA LEU A 231 -15.14 0.11 -4.07
C LEU A 231 -14.03 -0.93 -3.89
N SER A 232 -12.82 -0.49 -3.54
CA SER A 232 -11.67 -1.38 -3.38
C SER A 232 -10.96 -1.13 -2.07
N ALA A 233 -10.67 -2.18 -1.31
CA ALA A 233 -9.99 -2.06 -0.03
C ALA A 233 -8.53 -1.60 -0.21
N VAL A 234 -7.84 -2.18 -1.19
CA VAL A 234 -6.55 -1.73 -1.69
C VAL A 234 -6.64 -1.53 -3.20
N LYS A 235 -6.33 -0.33 -3.69
CA LYS A 235 -6.29 -0.02 -5.13
C LYS A 235 -4.96 0.59 -5.52
N ASN A 236 -4.37 0.07 -6.60
CA ASN A 236 -3.20 0.66 -7.24
C ASN A 236 -3.53 0.99 -8.70
N SER A 237 -3.59 2.27 -9.02
CA SER A 237 -3.65 2.78 -10.41
C SER A 237 -2.39 3.53 -10.82
N GLY A 238 -1.48 3.80 -9.86
CA GLY A 238 -0.19 4.43 -10.09
C GLY A 238 0.94 3.41 -10.24
N THR A 239 2.12 3.75 -9.70
CA THR A 239 3.31 2.89 -9.73
C THR A 239 3.79 2.56 -8.33
N ILE A 240 4.20 1.30 -8.13
CA ILE A 240 4.89 0.82 -6.94
C ILE A 240 6.15 0.09 -7.40
N THR A 241 7.33 0.51 -6.92
CA THR A 241 8.62 -0.05 -7.31
C THR A 241 9.45 -0.43 -6.09
N ALA A 242 9.88 -1.69 -5.99
CA ALA A 242 10.78 -2.21 -4.97
C ALA A 242 11.76 -3.21 -5.58
N ASN A 243 12.57 -2.79 -6.54
CA ASN A 243 13.51 -3.68 -7.24
C ASN A 243 14.56 -4.24 -6.27
N GLY A 244 14.79 -5.55 -6.31
CA GLY A 244 15.58 -6.32 -5.35
C GLY A 244 14.97 -6.40 -3.94
N GLY A 245 13.69 -6.05 -3.81
CA GLY A 245 12.92 -5.99 -2.57
C GLY A 245 11.55 -6.67 -2.71
N LYS A 246 10.58 -6.26 -1.88
CA LYS A 246 9.24 -6.87 -1.82
C LYS A 246 8.13 -5.83 -2.00
N VAL A 247 7.04 -6.22 -2.65
CA VAL A 247 5.76 -5.50 -2.62
C VAL A 247 4.67 -6.44 -2.14
N ILE A 248 3.98 -6.06 -1.05
CA ILE A 248 2.91 -6.84 -0.44
C ILE A 248 1.63 -6.00 -0.47
N LEU A 249 0.60 -6.48 -1.17
CA LEU A 249 -0.75 -5.94 -1.06
C LEU A 249 -1.59 -6.98 -0.35
N THR A 250 -2.15 -6.64 0.81
CA THR A 250 -2.96 -7.58 1.58
C THR A 250 -4.26 -6.96 2.07
N ALA A 251 -5.36 -7.70 2.01
CA ALA A 251 -6.66 -7.20 2.44
C ALA A 251 -7.52 -8.31 3.03
N LYS A 252 -8.08 -8.06 4.22
CA LYS A 252 -9.08 -8.93 4.85
C LYS A 252 -10.35 -8.11 5.04
N VAL A 253 -11.41 -8.48 4.33
CA VAL A 253 -12.67 -7.70 4.33
C VAL A 253 -13.86 -8.63 4.50
N LEU A 254 -14.97 -8.13 5.03
CA LEU A 254 -16.23 -8.88 4.98
C LEU A 254 -16.84 -8.81 3.56
N ASN A 255 -17.56 -9.87 3.19
CA ASN A 255 -18.27 -9.95 1.92
C ASN A 255 -19.19 -8.73 1.72
N ASN A 256 -19.22 -8.19 0.50
CA ASN A 256 -20.04 -7.05 0.08
C ASN A 256 -19.67 -5.67 0.67
N VAL A 257 -18.65 -5.59 1.55
CA VAL A 257 -18.13 -4.28 2.00
C VAL A 257 -17.46 -3.57 0.82
N PHE A 258 -16.59 -4.28 0.11
CA PHE A 258 -15.92 -3.83 -1.11
C PHE A 258 -16.28 -4.73 -2.28
N ASP A 259 -16.21 -4.17 -3.50
CA ASP A 259 -16.35 -4.94 -4.74
C ASP A 259 -15.05 -5.72 -5.02
N TYR A 260 -13.90 -5.18 -4.59
CA TYR A 260 -12.59 -5.80 -4.72
C TYR A 260 -11.80 -5.66 -3.42
N ALA A 261 -11.17 -6.73 -2.94
CA ALA A 261 -10.22 -6.62 -1.85
C ALA A 261 -8.93 -5.93 -2.34
N ILE A 262 -8.44 -6.33 -3.52
CA ILE A 262 -7.28 -5.74 -4.17
C ILE A 262 -7.62 -5.45 -5.64
N ASN A 263 -7.33 -4.24 -6.11
CA ASN A 263 -7.54 -3.83 -7.49
C ASN A 263 -6.30 -3.14 -8.06
N ASN A 264 -5.55 -3.86 -8.90
CA ASN A 264 -4.39 -3.32 -9.60
C ASN A 264 -4.72 -3.01 -11.07
N THR A 265 -4.78 -1.73 -11.40
CA THR A 265 -4.84 -1.24 -12.79
C THR A 265 -3.54 -0.59 -13.24
N GLY A 266 -2.64 -0.30 -12.29
CA GLY A 266 -1.35 0.35 -12.52
C GLY A 266 -0.19 -0.65 -12.69
N ILE A 267 1.00 -0.24 -12.27
CA ILE A 267 2.22 -1.05 -12.36
C ILE A 267 2.73 -1.35 -10.95
N ILE A 268 3.01 -2.62 -10.69
CA ILE A 268 3.75 -3.06 -9.53
C ILE A 268 5.02 -3.78 -10.03
N GLU A 269 6.18 -3.26 -9.64
CA GLU A 269 7.49 -3.76 -10.05
C GLU A 269 8.35 -4.13 -8.83
N ALA A 270 8.81 -5.39 -8.79
CA ALA A 270 9.80 -5.87 -7.83
C ALA A 270 10.73 -6.86 -8.53
N LYS A 271 11.50 -6.37 -9.52
CA LYS A 271 12.42 -7.21 -10.28
C LYS A 271 13.56 -7.71 -9.41
N SER A 272 14.10 -8.88 -9.74
CA SER A 272 15.35 -9.34 -9.12
C SER A 272 16.51 -8.43 -9.53
N VAL A 273 17.36 -8.09 -8.57
CA VAL A 273 18.67 -7.44 -8.77
C VAL A 273 19.72 -8.46 -8.37
N VAL A 274 20.94 -8.40 -8.92
CA VAL A 274 22.03 -9.37 -8.67
C VAL A 274 22.08 -9.81 -7.19
N ASN A 275 21.85 -11.12 -6.95
CA ASN A 275 21.78 -11.78 -5.62
C ASN A 275 20.61 -11.41 -4.69
N LYS A 276 19.59 -10.69 -5.17
CA LYS A 276 18.39 -10.29 -4.41
C LYS A 276 17.13 -10.59 -5.22
N ASN A 277 16.38 -11.60 -4.79
CA ASN A 277 15.11 -11.96 -5.42
C ASN A 277 14.06 -10.90 -5.14
N GLY A 278 13.49 -10.32 -6.19
CA GLY A 278 12.37 -9.41 -6.06
C GLY A 278 11.04 -10.17 -5.98
N LEU A 279 10.13 -9.77 -5.09
CA LEU A 279 8.87 -10.47 -4.83
C LEU A 279 7.68 -9.51 -4.89
N ILE A 280 6.61 -9.92 -5.58
CA ILE A 280 5.26 -9.36 -5.41
C ILE A 280 4.40 -10.42 -4.72
N GLU A 281 3.67 -10.03 -3.70
CA GLU A 281 2.73 -10.87 -2.98
C GLU A 281 1.37 -10.16 -2.84
N LEU A 282 0.32 -10.79 -3.37
CA LEU A 282 -1.07 -10.33 -3.23
C LEU A 282 -1.82 -11.35 -2.36
N VAL A 283 -2.39 -10.91 -1.24
CA VAL A 283 -3.12 -11.81 -0.31
C VAL A 283 -4.48 -11.22 0.03
N ALA A 284 -5.57 -11.93 -0.26
CA ALA A 284 -6.90 -11.42 0.07
C ALA A 284 -7.92 -12.48 0.48
N SER A 285 -8.90 -12.04 1.28
CA SER A 285 -10.10 -12.81 1.60
C SER A 285 -11.34 -11.90 1.66
N GLY A 286 -12.50 -12.48 1.36
CA GLY A 286 -13.82 -11.85 1.44
C GLY A 286 -14.25 -10.99 0.25
N ALA A 287 -13.32 -10.54 -0.59
CA ALA A 287 -13.63 -9.93 -1.89
C ALA A 287 -12.53 -10.24 -2.93
N PRO A 288 -12.83 -10.21 -4.24
CA PRO A 288 -11.88 -10.59 -5.29
C PRO A 288 -10.60 -9.75 -5.33
N ILE A 289 -9.51 -10.39 -5.77
CA ILE A 289 -8.31 -9.73 -6.30
C ILE A 289 -8.51 -9.55 -7.80
N VAL A 290 -8.37 -8.32 -8.31
CA VAL A 290 -8.39 -8.04 -9.75
C VAL A 290 -7.09 -7.37 -10.21
N ASN A 291 -6.50 -7.90 -11.27
CA ASN A 291 -5.36 -7.30 -11.97
C ASN A 291 -5.74 -7.03 -13.42
N THR A 292 -5.84 -5.75 -13.80
CA THR A 292 -5.92 -5.30 -15.21
C THR A 292 -4.64 -4.57 -15.64
N GLY A 293 -3.77 -4.23 -14.69
CA GLY A 293 -2.47 -3.59 -14.91
C GLY A 293 -1.34 -4.59 -15.12
N THR A 294 -0.16 -4.27 -14.58
CA THR A 294 1.04 -5.11 -14.67
C THR A 294 1.59 -5.44 -13.29
N LEU A 295 1.87 -6.72 -13.07
CA LEU A 295 2.73 -7.23 -12.01
C LEU A 295 4.02 -7.73 -12.67
N ASN A 296 5.18 -7.20 -12.30
CA ASN A 296 6.46 -7.58 -12.89
C ASN A 296 7.51 -7.77 -11.78
N ALA A 297 7.96 -9.00 -11.55
CA ALA A 297 8.88 -9.29 -10.46
C ALA A 297 9.85 -10.42 -10.76
N GLY A 298 10.79 -10.68 -9.85
CA GLY A 298 11.51 -11.96 -9.86
C GLY A 298 10.62 -13.14 -9.47
N THR A 299 9.67 -12.91 -8.55
CA THR A 299 8.66 -13.88 -8.14
C THR A 299 7.33 -13.18 -7.91
N VAL A 300 6.24 -13.79 -8.35
CA VAL A 300 4.87 -13.34 -8.03
C VAL A 300 4.15 -14.42 -7.25
N LYS A 301 3.56 -14.05 -6.12
CA LYS A 301 2.65 -14.88 -5.33
C LYS A 301 1.28 -14.24 -5.24
N VAL A 302 0.23 -15.02 -5.46
CA VAL A 302 -1.15 -14.61 -5.23
C VAL A 302 -1.79 -15.64 -4.33
N ASP A 303 -2.22 -15.24 -3.13
CA ASP A 303 -3.07 -16.03 -2.23
C ASP A 303 -4.46 -15.42 -2.20
N ALA A 304 -5.33 -15.99 -3.00
CA ALA A 304 -6.76 -15.76 -3.06
C ALA A 304 -7.52 -17.03 -2.67
N LYS A 305 -6.97 -17.91 -1.81
CA LYS A 305 -7.58 -19.23 -1.53
C LYS A 305 -9.02 -19.14 -1.01
N ASP A 306 -9.36 -18.04 -0.34
CA ASP A 306 -10.69 -17.77 0.22
C ASP A 306 -11.49 -16.78 -0.66
N THR A 307 -11.07 -16.55 -1.91
CA THR A 307 -11.72 -15.61 -2.84
C THR A 307 -11.35 -15.84 -4.32
N ILE A 308 -11.72 -14.92 -5.20
CA ILE A 308 -11.49 -15.00 -6.64
C ILE A 308 -10.24 -14.18 -7.01
N PHE A 309 -9.37 -14.74 -7.83
CA PHE A 309 -8.35 -13.97 -8.54
C PHE A 309 -8.76 -13.77 -10.00
N ILE A 310 -8.90 -12.53 -10.44
CA ILE A 310 -9.24 -12.13 -11.81
C ILE A 310 -8.05 -11.44 -12.44
N ASN A 311 -7.40 -12.06 -13.41
CA ASN A 311 -6.27 -11.45 -14.12
C ASN A 311 -6.62 -11.16 -15.57
N LYS A 312 -6.87 -9.89 -15.91
CA LYS A 312 -7.02 -9.40 -17.30
C LYS A 312 -5.79 -8.61 -17.78
N GLY A 313 -4.82 -8.41 -16.89
CA GLY A 313 -3.59 -7.66 -17.14
C GLY A 313 -2.40 -8.57 -17.43
N LYS A 314 -1.22 -8.15 -16.99
CA LYS A 314 0.04 -8.90 -17.12
C LYS A 314 0.53 -9.34 -15.75
N VAL A 315 0.95 -10.59 -15.65
CA VAL A 315 1.73 -11.14 -14.54
C VAL A 315 3.00 -11.72 -15.11
N ILE A 316 4.13 -11.09 -14.81
CA ILE A 316 5.43 -11.43 -15.37
C ILE A 316 6.38 -11.74 -14.22
N ALA A 317 7.05 -12.89 -14.30
CA ALA A 317 8.14 -13.24 -13.41
C ALA A 317 9.42 -13.53 -14.20
N GLY A 318 10.44 -12.71 -14.04
CA GLY A 318 11.71 -12.92 -14.74
C GLY A 318 12.89 -12.21 -14.08
N ALA A 319 14.09 -12.65 -14.44
CA ALA A 319 15.32 -11.99 -14.04
C ALA A 319 15.82 -11.08 -15.18
N GLU A 320 16.40 -9.93 -14.86
CA GLU A 320 17.11 -9.13 -15.88
C GLU A 320 18.41 -9.80 -16.36
N SER A 321 18.88 -10.86 -15.69
CA SER A 321 20.10 -11.60 -16.03
C SER A 321 19.81 -13.00 -16.55
N THR A 322 20.42 -13.35 -17.68
CA THR A 322 20.32 -14.68 -18.33
C THR A 322 21.00 -15.82 -17.56
N VAL A 323 21.70 -15.51 -16.46
CA VAL A 323 22.50 -16.49 -15.69
C VAL A 323 21.70 -17.14 -14.55
N ASP A 324 20.58 -16.54 -14.13
CA ASP A 324 19.69 -17.12 -13.13
C ASP A 324 18.22 -16.91 -13.56
N ALA A 325 17.73 -17.80 -14.43
CA ALA A 325 16.32 -17.87 -14.79
C ALA A 325 15.52 -18.35 -13.56
N SER A 326 15.27 -17.42 -12.62
CA SER A 326 14.62 -17.68 -11.33
C SER A 326 13.15 -17.28 -11.31
N GLY A 327 12.63 -16.74 -12.42
CA GLY A 327 11.26 -16.23 -12.56
C GLY A 327 10.20 -17.26 -12.16
N LYS A 328 9.52 -17.04 -11.02
CA LYS A 328 8.49 -17.96 -10.50
C LYS A 328 7.16 -17.25 -10.29
N ILE A 329 6.06 -17.91 -10.64
CA ILE A 329 4.70 -17.48 -10.32
C ILE A 329 4.02 -18.59 -9.52
N ALA A 330 3.41 -18.26 -8.39
CA ALA A 330 2.56 -19.15 -7.62
C ALA A 330 1.20 -18.47 -7.39
N ILE A 331 0.12 -19.10 -7.83
CA ILE A 331 -1.25 -18.62 -7.66
C ILE A 331 -2.01 -19.70 -6.90
N LEU A 332 -2.50 -19.35 -5.72
CA LEU A 332 -3.48 -20.12 -4.96
C LEU A 332 -4.79 -19.32 -4.97
N ALA A 333 -5.89 -19.89 -5.45
CA ALA A 333 -7.17 -19.19 -5.51
C ALA A 333 -8.36 -20.11 -5.24
N ASN A 334 -9.48 -19.61 -4.71
CA ASN A 334 -10.72 -20.37 -4.79
C ASN A 334 -11.10 -20.50 -6.27
N THR A 335 -11.19 -19.36 -6.96
CA THR A 335 -11.47 -19.31 -8.39
C THR A 335 -10.46 -18.42 -9.09
N LEU A 336 -9.83 -18.91 -10.15
CA LEU A 336 -9.01 -18.12 -11.07
C LEU A 336 -9.81 -17.78 -12.33
N VAL A 337 -9.98 -16.49 -12.65
CA VAL A 337 -10.47 -16.00 -13.93
C VAL A 337 -9.31 -15.36 -14.70
N GLN A 338 -8.73 -16.13 -15.63
CA GLN A 338 -7.59 -15.72 -16.43
C GLN A 338 -8.03 -15.15 -17.77
N GLY A 339 -7.90 -13.83 -17.93
CA GLY A 339 -8.17 -13.03 -19.13
C GLY A 339 -6.94 -12.47 -19.85
N GLY A 340 -5.80 -12.36 -19.14
CA GLY A 340 -4.61 -11.64 -19.60
C GLY A 340 -3.38 -12.54 -19.83
N LEU A 341 -2.18 -12.02 -19.53
CA LEU A 341 -0.91 -12.74 -19.64
C LEU A 341 -0.42 -13.21 -18.27
N ILE A 342 0.06 -14.46 -18.22
CA ILE A 342 0.93 -15.00 -17.16
C ILE A 342 2.18 -15.55 -17.85
N SER A 343 3.36 -15.07 -17.48
CA SER A 343 4.63 -15.47 -18.08
C SER A 343 5.72 -15.54 -17.02
N ALA A 344 6.43 -16.67 -16.93
CA ALA A 344 7.54 -16.83 -16.02
C ALA A 344 8.76 -17.44 -16.74
N ASP A 345 9.97 -17.00 -16.39
CA ASP A 345 11.21 -17.56 -16.96
C ASP A 345 11.44 -19.02 -16.54
N LYS A 346 10.96 -19.43 -15.35
CA LYS A 346 11.24 -20.75 -14.77
C LYS A 346 9.99 -21.60 -14.56
N LEU A 347 9.04 -21.12 -13.77
CA LEU A 347 7.93 -21.94 -13.28
C LEU A 347 6.69 -21.09 -13.05
N VAL A 348 5.54 -21.62 -13.46
CA VAL A 348 4.22 -21.15 -13.06
C VAL A 348 3.54 -22.30 -12.34
N THR A 349 3.05 -22.06 -11.12
CA THR A 349 2.25 -23.01 -10.35
C THR A 349 0.90 -22.37 -10.06
N ILE A 350 -0.18 -23.04 -10.47
CA ILE A 350 -1.55 -22.58 -10.21
C ILE A 350 -2.30 -23.70 -9.49
N GLU A 351 -2.78 -23.39 -8.30
CA GLU A 351 -3.68 -24.21 -7.50
C GLU A 351 -5.00 -23.45 -7.33
N ALA A 352 -6.10 -23.96 -7.88
CA ALA A 352 -7.42 -23.38 -7.63
C ALA A 352 -8.52 -24.44 -7.62
N GLU A 353 -9.62 -24.16 -6.91
CA GLU A 353 -10.82 -25.02 -6.97
C GLU A 353 -11.45 -24.95 -8.36
N ASP A 354 -11.58 -23.74 -8.90
CA ASP A 354 -12.10 -23.49 -10.25
C ASP A 354 -11.13 -22.62 -11.07
N ILE A 355 -10.94 -22.97 -12.35
CA ILE A 355 -10.16 -22.15 -13.29
C ILE A 355 -11.01 -21.87 -14.53
N SER A 356 -11.25 -20.59 -14.78
CA SER A 356 -11.90 -20.05 -15.97
C SER A 356 -10.89 -19.27 -16.80
N VAL A 357 -10.77 -19.56 -18.10
CA VAL A 357 -9.86 -18.85 -19.01
C VAL A 357 -10.68 -18.17 -20.08
N VAL A 358 -10.57 -16.84 -20.12
CA VAL A 358 -11.15 -15.97 -21.13
C VAL A 358 -10.00 -15.54 -22.04
N LEU A 359 -10.01 -15.90 -23.31
CA LEU A 359 -8.94 -15.51 -24.21
C LEU A 359 -9.33 -14.34 -25.09
N ASP A 360 -8.55 -13.26 -24.97
CA ASP A 360 -8.41 -12.26 -26.02
C ASP A 360 -6.98 -12.33 -26.59
N TYR A 361 -6.82 -13.03 -27.72
CA TYR A 361 -5.72 -12.93 -28.69
C TYR A 361 -4.24 -12.95 -28.20
N THR A 362 -3.80 -13.91 -27.37
CA THR A 362 -2.34 -14.18 -27.14
C THR A 362 -2.04 -15.63 -26.71
N PRO A 363 -0.82 -16.18 -26.96
CA PRO A 363 -0.44 -17.53 -26.54
C PRO A 363 -0.19 -17.63 -25.03
N LEU A 364 -0.65 -18.73 -24.41
CA LEU A 364 -0.58 -18.99 -22.97
C LEU A 364 0.22 -20.28 -22.69
N ALA A 365 1.12 -20.24 -21.69
CA ALA A 365 1.75 -21.41 -21.09
C ALA A 365 1.25 -21.56 -19.65
N MET A 366 0.69 -22.73 -19.28
CA MET A 366 0.21 -23.02 -17.92
C MET A 366 0.71 -24.37 -17.43
N GLU A 367 1.43 -24.41 -16.30
CA GLU A 367 1.77 -25.66 -15.62
C GLU A 367 0.88 -25.77 -14.36
N ILE A 368 0.10 -26.85 -14.25
CA ILE A 368 -0.91 -27.08 -13.21
C ILE A 368 -0.61 -28.42 -12.53
N ASP A 369 -0.78 -28.50 -11.21
CA ASP A 369 -0.85 -29.73 -10.41
C ASP A 369 -1.77 -29.37 -9.23
N PRO A 370 -2.93 -30.02 -8.93
CA PRO A 370 -3.35 -31.35 -9.37
C PRO A 370 -4.70 -31.44 -10.14
N VAL A 371 -5.61 -30.45 -10.13
CA VAL A 371 -6.95 -30.56 -10.75
C VAL A 371 -7.34 -29.27 -11.47
N LEU A 372 -7.85 -29.39 -12.71
CA LEU A 372 -8.40 -28.30 -13.51
C LEU A 372 -9.92 -28.50 -13.66
N ASN A 373 -10.73 -27.82 -12.84
CA ASN A 373 -12.19 -27.80 -12.98
C ASN A 373 -12.61 -26.71 -13.98
N THR A 374 -13.26 -27.11 -15.08
CA THR A 374 -13.65 -26.20 -16.17
C THR A 374 -15.16 -26.14 -16.33
N SER A 375 -15.83 -25.30 -15.55
CA SER A 375 -17.25 -25.00 -15.75
C SER A 375 -17.50 -23.47 -15.67
N PRO A 376 -18.16 -22.83 -16.67
CA PRO A 376 -18.47 -23.30 -18.02
C PRO A 376 -17.39 -22.85 -19.02
N GLY A 377 -16.51 -23.77 -19.41
CA GLY A 377 -15.68 -23.65 -20.62
C GLY A 377 -14.43 -22.77 -20.51
N VAL A 378 -13.28 -23.41 -20.36
CA VAL A 378 -11.96 -22.80 -20.61
C VAL A 378 -11.67 -22.97 -22.10
N ILE A 379 -11.55 -21.86 -22.85
CA ILE A 379 -11.04 -21.87 -24.22
C ILE A 379 -9.55 -21.59 -24.14
N ILE A 380 -8.71 -22.49 -24.66
CA ILE A 380 -7.26 -22.28 -24.79
C ILE A 380 -6.89 -22.28 -26.27
N GLN A 381 -6.41 -21.13 -26.77
CA GLN A 381 -5.88 -20.89 -28.11
C GLN A 381 -4.42 -20.48 -28.00
N ALA A 382 -3.51 -21.36 -28.42
CA ALA A 382 -2.09 -21.04 -28.52
C ALA A 382 -1.40 -21.95 -29.57
N PRO A 383 -0.23 -21.57 -30.12
CA PRO A 383 0.58 -22.41 -30.99
C PRO A 383 1.11 -23.67 -30.29
N GLN A 384 1.36 -23.58 -28.98
CA GLN A 384 1.74 -24.70 -28.12
C GLN A 384 1.09 -24.51 -26.75
N VAL A 385 0.53 -25.60 -26.22
CA VAL A 385 -0.11 -25.67 -24.91
C VAL A 385 0.49 -26.89 -24.19
N LYS A 386 1.20 -26.67 -23.07
CA LYS A 386 1.56 -27.72 -22.11
C LYS A 386 0.60 -27.56 -20.94
N ILE A 387 -0.13 -28.61 -20.57
CA ILE A 387 -0.97 -28.65 -19.36
C ILE A 387 -0.66 -29.98 -18.67
N ILE A 388 -0.40 -29.93 -17.36
CA ILE A 388 -0.27 -31.10 -16.49
C ILE A 388 -1.51 -31.08 -15.58
N ALA A 389 -2.23 -32.20 -15.44
CA ALA A 389 -3.38 -32.31 -14.54
C ALA A 389 -3.70 -33.78 -14.28
N ARG A 390 -4.31 -34.09 -13.13
CA ARG A 390 -4.83 -35.45 -12.84
C ARG A 390 -6.12 -35.76 -13.59
N GLN A 391 -6.89 -34.73 -13.94
CA GLN A 391 -8.15 -34.83 -14.71
C GLN A 391 -8.35 -33.56 -15.55
N PHE A 392 -8.85 -33.74 -16.78
CA PHE A 392 -9.16 -32.66 -17.73
C PHE A 392 -10.67 -32.65 -18.01
N GLY A 393 -11.38 -31.62 -17.52
CA GLY A 393 -12.83 -31.50 -17.70
C GLY A 393 -13.66 -32.64 -17.08
N SER A 394 -14.95 -32.62 -17.38
CA SER A 394 -15.91 -33.71 -17.06
C SER A 394 -16.86 -33.96 -18.24
N SER A 395 -17.65 -35.03 -18.19
CA SER A 395 -18.70 -35.29 -19.19
C SER A 395 -19.78 -34.19 -19.23
N ALA A 396 -19.97 -33.45 -18.13
CA ALA A 396 -20.90 -32.33 -18.05
C ALA A 396 -20.28 -30.98 -18.46
N ALA A 397 -18.94 -30.89 -18.45
CA ALA A 397 -18.21 -29.66 -18.73
C ALA A 397 -16.83 -29.99 -19.37
N PRO A 398 -16.80 -30.26 -20.67
CA PRO A 398 -15.59 -30.70 -21.36
C PRO A 398 -14.56 -29.56 -21.46
N LEU A 399 -13.28 -29.91 -21.38
CA LEU A 399 -12.18 -29.01 -21.69
C LEU A 399 -12.05 -28.89 -23.21
N ASN A 400 -12.29 -27.70 -23.76
CA ASN A 400 -12.17 -27.44 -25.20
C ASN A 400 -10.79 -26.81 -25.52
N ILE A 401 -9.91 -27.60 -26.12
CA ILE A 401 -8.58 -27.15 -26.56
C ILE A 401 -8.63 -26.89 -28.08
N ASN A 402 -8.35 -25.66 -28.50
CA ASN A 402 -8.25 -25.30 -29.92
C ASN A 402 -6.83 -24.81 -30.22
N ALA A 403 -5.93 -25.75 -30.54
CA ALA A 403 -4.51 -25.48 -30.77
C ALA A 403 -3.98 -26.28 -31.98
N ALA A 404 -2.95 -25.74 -32.65
CA ALA A 404 -2.31 -26.39 -33.79
C ALA A 404 -1.43 -27.60 -33.37
N LEU A 405 -0.88 -27.56 -32.16
CA LEU A 405 -0.15 -28.65 -31.52
C LEU A 405 -0.57 -28.73 -30.05
N THR A 406 -1.07 -29.89 -29.63
CA THR A 406 -1.51 -30.14 -28.25
C THR A 406 -0.57 -31.15 -27.60
N TYR A 407 0.07 -30.79 -26.49
CA TYR A 407 0.85 -31.71 -25.67
C TYR A 407 0.16 -31.93 -24.33
N ILE A 408 -0.52 -33.07 -24.22
CA ILE A 408 -1.18 -33.51 -22.99
C ILE A 408 -0.28 -34.56 -22.33
N ASN A 409 0.24 -34.27 -21.14
CA ASN A 409 0.96 -35.26 -20.35
C ASN A 409 0.15 -35.62 -19.10
N ARG A 410 -0.42 -36.82 -19.09
CA ARG A 410 -1.23 -37.34 -17.99
C ARG A 410 -0.38 -38.27 -17.12
N THR A 411 -0.44 -38.07 -15.81
CA THR A 411 0.33 -38.84 -14.84
C THR A 411 -0.40 -40.11 -14.33
N GLN A 412 -1.74 -40.23 -14.51
CA GLN A 412 -2.53 -41.46 -14.24
C GLN A 412 -4.00 -41.43 -14.76
N GLY A 413 -4.54 -42.54 -15.30
CA GLY A 413 -5.99 -42.75 -15.66
C GLY A 413 -6.38 -42.54 -17.15
N ASP A 414 -7.66 -42.78 -17.51
CA ASP A 414 -8.17 -42.72 -18.90
C ASP A 414 -8.49 -41.31 -19.40
N ILE A 415 -7.88 -40.91 -20.53
CA ILE A 415 -8.18 -39.67 -21.25
C ILE A 415 -9.48 -39.86 -22.04
N ASN A 416 -10.55 -39.15 -21.65
CA ASN A 416 -11.74 -39.01 -22.50
C ASN A 416 -11.60 -37.70 -23.29
N ILE A 417 -11.33 -37.84 -24.59
CA ILE A 417 -11.32 -36.75 -25.58
C ILE A 417 -12.70 -36.62 -26.19
#